data_AF-A0A2W6QXF6-F1
#
_entry.id   AF-A0A2W6QXF6-F1
#
_cell.length_a   1.000
_cell.length_b   1.000
_cell.length_c   1.000
_cell.angle_alpha   90.00
_cell.angle_beta   90.00
_cell.angle_gamma   90.00
#
_symmetry.space_group_name_H-M   'P 1'
#
loop_
_entity.id
_entity.type
_entity.pdbx_description
1 polymer ?
#
loop_
_entity_poly.entity_id
_entity_poly.type
_entity_poly.pdbx_seq_one_letter_code
_entity_poly.pdbx_strand_id
1 'polypeptide(L)' 'MKKIAITCALLSSLVASSVWADAASDLKSRLDKVSSFHASFTQKVTDGSGAAVQEGQGDLWVKRPNLF' A
#
# COMPACT_ATOMS: atom_id res chain seq x y z
N MET A 1 26.80 -16.14 -36.48
CA MET A 1 25.43 -16.26 -35.94
C MET A 1 25.39 -16.41 -34.42
N LYS A 2 26.16 -17.33 -33.80
CA LYS A 2 26.17 -17.51 -32.32
C LYS A 2 26.50 -16.25 -31.51
N LYS A 3 27.47 -15.45 -31.96
CA LYS A 3 27.89 -14.21 -31.26
C LYS A 3 26.79 -13.15 -31.24
N ILE A 4 26.02 -13.02 -32.33
CA ILE A 4 24.92 -12.05 -32.45
C ILE A 4 23.77 -12.43 -31.51
N ALA A 5 23.43 -13.72 -31.43
CA ALA A 5 22.41 -14.20 -30.51
C ALA A 5 22.77 -13.93 -29.04
N ILE A 6 24.04 -14.13 -28.67
CA ILE A 6 24.55 -13.83 -27.32
C ILE A 6 24.47 -12.33 -27.02
N THR A 7 24.89 -11.48 -27.96
CA THR A 7 24.80 -10.01 -27.81
C THR A 7 23.35 -9.52 -27.69
N CYS A 8 22.42 -10.08 -28.47
CA CYS A 8 21.00 -9.75 -28.36
C CYS A 8 20.41 -10.20 -27.02
N ALA A 9 20.74 -11.40 -26.54
CA ALA A 9 20.27 -11.89 -25.24
C ALA A 9 20.80 -11.04 -24.06
N LEU A 10 22.06 -10.58 -24.15
CA LEU A 10 22.64 -9.65 -23.18
C LEU A 10 21.97 -8.27 -23.24
N LEU A 11 21.70 -7.70 -24.41
CA LEU A 11 20.97 -6.43 -24.49
C LEU A 11 19.54 -6.54 -23.95
N SER A 12 18.87 -7.68 -24.17
CA SER A 12 17.53 -7.93 -23.65
C SER A 12 17.48 -8.08 -22.13
N SER A 13 18.59 -8.43 -21.45
CA SER A 13 18.63 -8.48 -19.99
C SER A 13 18.88 -7.13 -19.33
N LEU A 14 19.40 -6.13 -20.06
CA LEU A 14 19.56 -4.76 -19.54
C LEU A 14 18.24 -3.95 -19.56
N VAL A 15 17.23 -4.37 -20.32
CA VAL A 15 15.89 -3.76 -20.34
C VAL A 15 14.90 -4.41 -19.38
N ALA A 16 15.34 -5.37 -18.55
CA ALA A 16 14.56 -5.83 -17.41
C ALA A 16 14.51 -4.70 -16.37
N SER A 17 13.58 -3.76 -16.55
CA SER A 17 13.28 -2.71 -15.60
C SER A 17 12.94 -3.34 -14.26
N SER A 18 13.85 -3.17 -13.29
CA SER A 18 13.55 -3.43 -11.89
C SER A 18 12.35 -2.58 -11.52
N VAL A 19 11.19 -3.21 -11.34
CA VAL A 19 10.02 -2.53 -10.76
C VAL A 19 10.34 -2.33 -9.29
N TRP A 20 10.73 -1.11 -8.92
CA TRP A 20 10.90 -0.71 -7.53
C TRP A 20 9.50 -0.48 -6.93
N ALA A 21 8.91 -1.53 -6.39
CA ALA A 21 7.66 -1.45 -5.65
C ALA A 21 7.94 -0.89 -4.25
N ASP A 22 7.92 0.44 -4.10
CA ASP A 22 7.94 1.09 -2.79
C ASP A 22 6.51 1.29 -2.27
N ALA A 23 6.04 0.29 -1.52
CA ALA A 23 4.69 0.31 -0.93
C ALA A 23 4.47 1.50 0.02
N ALA A 24 5.51 2.00 0.70
CA ALA A 24 5.39 3.13 1.61
C ALA A 24 5.17 4.43 0.83
N SER A 25 5.93 4.64 -0.25
CA SER A 25 5.75 5.78 -1.16
C SER A 25 4.35 5.77 -1.81
N ASP A 26 3.90 4.60 -2.29
CA ASP A 26 2.58 4.47 -2.90
C ASP A 26 1.44 4.72 -1.91
N LEU A 27 1.55 4.18 -0.68
CA LEU A 27 0.58 4.42 0.38
C LEU A 27 0.53 5.91 0.73
N LYS A 28 1.69 6.55 0.91
CA LYS A 28 1.79 7.98 1.17
C LYS A 28 1.13 8.80 0.06
N SER A 29 1.45 8.52 -1.20
CA SER A 29 0.88 9.20 -2.37
C SER A 29 -0.64 9.11 -2.41
N ARG A 30 -1.21 7.96 -2.02
CA ARG A 30 -2.66 7.77 -1.95
C ARG A 30 -3.28 8.56 -0.80
N LEU A 31 -2.72 8.45 0.41
CA LEU A 31 -3.20 9.17 1.58
C LEU A 31 -3.07 10.69 1.41
N ASP A 32 -2.04 11.16 0.71
CA ASP A 32 -1.79 12.58 0.47
C ASP A 32 -2.91 13.28 -0.31
N LYS A 33 -3.69 12.53 -1.11
CA LYS A 33 -4.84 13.07 -1.88
C LYS A 33 -6.02 13.50 -1.01
N VAL A 34 -6.10 13.04 0.23
CA VAL A 34 -7.22 13.32 1.14
C VAL A 34 -6.68 13.95 2.42
N SER A 35 -6.81 15.26 2.55
CA SER A 35 -6.31 15.99 3.73
C SER A 35 -7.34 16.05 4.87
N SER A 36 -8.63 15.90 4.56
CA SER A 36 -9.71 15.78 5.53
C SER A 36 -10.82 14.86 5.02
N PHE A 37 -11.42 14.06 5.92
CA PHE A 37 -12.56 13.20 5.61
C PHE A 37 -13.42 12.93 6.85
N HIS A 38 -14.63 12.41 6.61
CA HIS A 38 -15.53 11.83 7.61
C HIS A 38 -15.95 10.46 7.11
N ALA A 39 -15.99 9.46 8.00
CA ALA A 39 -16.50 8.14 7.68
C ALA A 39 -17.07 7.46 8.92
N SER A 40 -18.14 6.68 8.75
CA SER A 40 -18.62 5.75 9.76
C SER A 40 -17.80 4.44 9.72
N PHE A 41 -17.61 3.79 10.86
CA PHE A 41 -16.84 2.55 10.99
C PHE A 41 -17.53 1.52 11.88
N THR A 42 -17.18 0.25 11.66
CA THR A 42 -17.49 -0.88 12.55
C THR A 42 -16.17 -1.48 13.01
N GLN A 43 -15.97 -1.61 14.32
CA GLN A 43 -14.80 -2.19 14.94
C GLN A 43 -15.11 -3.61 15.44
N LYS A 44 -14.19 -4.53 15.16
CA LYS A 44 -14.17 -5.88 15.76
C LYS A 44 -12.79 -6.13 16.35
N VAL A 45 -12.75 -6.48 17.63
CA VAL A 45 -11.53 -6.82 18.37
C VAL A 45 -11.55 -8.32 18.64
N THR A 46 -10.45 -8.99 18.32
CA THR A 46 -10.24 -10.42 18.61
C THR A 46 -9.01 -10.61 19.47
N ASP A 47 -9.03 -11.58 20.38
CA ASP A 47 -7.84 -11.98 21.12
C ASP A 47 -6.90 -12.86 20.26
N GLY A 48 -5.79 -13.31 20.86
CA GLY A 48 -4.80 -14.16 20.17
C GLY A 48 -5.32 -15.54 19.76
N SER A 49 -6.46 -15.98 20.30
CA SER A 49 -7.14 -17.21 19.87
C SER A 49 -8.07 -16.98 18.67
N GLY A 50 -8.29 -15.73 18.27
CA GLY A 50 -9.24 -15.34 17.24
C GLY A 50 -10.67 -15.20 17.76
N ALA A 51 -10.91 -15.38 19.06
CA ALA A 51 -12.22 -15.15 19.67
C ALA A 51 -12.52 -13.65 19.67
N ALA A 52 -13.74 -13.28 19.28
CA ALA A 52 -14.19 -11.89 19.35
C ALA A 52 -14.36 -11.47 20.82
N VAL A 53 -13.68 -10.38 21.20
CA VAL A 53 -13.70 -9.84 22.57
C VAL A 53 -14.46 -8.52 22.67
N GLN A 54 -14.61 -7.79 21.57
CA GLN A 54 -15.37 -6.55 21.53
C GLN A 54 -15.85 -6.23 20.10
N GLU A 55 -17.04 -5.65 20.00
CA GLU A 55 -17.58 -5.06 18.77
C GLU A 55 -18.06 -3.64 19.05
N GLY A 56 -17.99 -2.75 18.07
CA GLY A 56 -18.41 -1.36 18.20
C GLY A 56 -18.68 -0.69 16.86
N GLN A 57 -19.41 0.42 16.88
CA GLN A 57 -19.66 1.26 15.70
C GLN A 57 -19.44 2.72 16.08
N GLY A 58 -19.13 3.57 15.11
CA GLY A 58 -18.99 5.00 15.35
C GLY A 58 -18.67 5.78 14.09
N ASP A 59 -18.30 7.04 14.27
CA ASP A 59 -17.89 7.95 13.23
C ASP A 59 -16.50 8.51 13.52
N LEU A 60 -15.73 8.77 12.47
CA LEU A 60 -14.38 9.31 12.53
C LEU A 60 -14.30 10.52 11.60
N TRP A 61 -13.86 11.65 12.14
CA TRP A 61 -13.43 12.81 11.37
C TRP A 61 -11.91 12.89 11.43
N VAL A 62 -11.28 13.26 10.32
CA VAL A 62 -9.84 13.51 10.29
C VAL A 62 -9.57 14.79 9.51
N LYS A 63 -8.63 15.57 10.00
CA LYS A 63 -7.97 16.65 9.26
C LYS A 63 -6.48 16.65 9.58
N ARG A 64 -5.67 16.28 8.58
CA ARG A 64 -4.21 16.23 8.70
C ARG A 64 -3.64 17.65 8.90
N PRO A 65 -2.56 17.81 9.69
CA PRO A 65 -1.73 16.73 10.21
C PRO A 65 -2.18 16.09 11.54
N ASN A 66 -3.06 16.72 12.33
CA ASN A 66 -3.22 16.32 13.75
C ASN A 66 -4.58 16.62 14.39
N LEU A 67 -5.66 16.75 13.61
CA LEU A 67 -7.03 16.91 14.14
C LEU A 67 -7.85 15.66 13.82
N PHE A 68 -8.50 15.09 14.83
CA PHE A 68 -9.38 13.91 14.72
C PHE A 68 -10.44 13.91 15.82
#